data_AF-A0A4Q3YQU7-F1
#
_entry.id   AF-A0A4Q3YQU7-F1
#
_cell.length_a   1.000
_cell.length_b   1.000
_cell.length_c   1.000
_cell.angle_alpha   90.00
_cell.angle_beta   90.00
_cell.angle_gamma   90.00
#
_symmetry.space_group_name_H-M   'P 1'
#
loop_
_entity.id
_entity.type
_entity.pdbx_description
1 polymer ?
#
loop_
_entity_poly.entity_id
_entity_poly.type
_entity_poly.pdbx_seq_one_letter_code
_entity_poly.pdbx_strand_id
1 'polypeptide(L)'
;MAVAKEKDYSEDQKMVALAFYKALGNDLAKAARQSKVDKKTLALWVAGGDPIQAREETEALIRELAPSKVSRLDLDEDDEDLDYDEREFRKGYEQRRAELFLAEGRPLPPVHLASPMRTPVLVMPDLDLEEWVRKHFIGREGEPVSKLHNPDHWHLALEDCKIGFLWTNVECRFGGNSVIGMAEMVGKCGNKWQTAEYHYHLRRWFGDVPTFLIRLDSVWCAQATDAEFGALIDHELYHCSLRMDEHGQPKVDRFGNYTFSEKGHAVEEHIGVVRRWGAKASGAATLALVEAANRPPEIAEVDIRDVCCGCGRGI
;
A
#
# COMPACT_ATOMS: atom_id res chain seq x y z
N MET A 1 -29.86 11.17 40.61
CA MET A 1 -29.14 9.91 40.42
C MET A 1 -29.18 9.56 38.94
N ALA A 2 -28.08 9.75 38.22
CA ALA A 2 -27.99 9.41 36.81
C ALA A 2 -27.73 7.90 36.68
N VAL A 3 -28.70 7.16 36.14
CA VAL A 3 -28.53 5.76 35.76
C VAL A 3 -27.61 5.76 34.53
N ALA A 4 -26.39 5.25 34.69
CA ALA A 4 -25.46 5.08 33.57
C ALA A 4 -26.10 4.10 32.58
N LYS A 5 -26.21 4.50 31.31
CA LYS A 5 -26.61 3.58 30.23
C LYS A 5 -25.61 2.43 30.20
N GLU A 6 -26.09 1.20 30.44
CA GLU A 6 -25.34 -0.01 30.09
C GLU A 6 -25.06 0.05 28.58
N LYS A 7 -23.79 -0.13 28.21
CA LYS A 7 -23.41 -0.31 26.82
C LYS A 7 -23.73 -1.76 26.46
N ASP A 8 -24.65 -1.96 25.53
CA ASP A 8 -24.88 -3.28 24.94
C ASP A 8 -23.69 -3.64 24.06
N TYR A 9 -22.96 -4.68 24.44
CA TYR A 9 -21.91 -5.28 23.61
C TYR A 9 -22.46 -6.52 22.92
N SER A 10 -22.08 -6.73 21.64
CA SER A 10 -22.47 -7.93 20.91
C SER A 10 -21.76 -9.18 21.45
N GLU A 11 -22.31 -10.37 21.21
CA GLU A 11 -21.64 -11.62 21.59
C GLU A 11 -20.27 -11.78 20.88
N ASP A 12 -20.12 -11.26 19.66
CA ASP A 12 -18.82 -11.22 18.98
C ASP A 12 -17.79 -10.38 19.75
N GLN A 13 -18.21 -9.24 20.31
CA GLN A 13 -17.33 -8.40 21.13
C GLN A 13 -16.93 -9.09 22.44
N LYS A 14 -17.82 -9.90 23.01
CA LYS A 14 -17.52 -10.74 24.18
C LYS A 14 -16.52 -11.83 23.86
N MET A 15 -16.69 -12.54 22.74
CA MET A 15 -15.77 -13.58 22.29
C MET A 15 -14.36 -13.01 22.01
N VAL A 16 -14.29 -11.89 21.29
CA VAL A 16 -13.02 -11.20 21.00
C VAL A 16 -12.34 -10.71 22.27
N ALA A 17 -13.09 -10.16 23.22
CA ALA A 17 -12.53 -9.69 24.48
C ALA A 17 -11.97 -10.83 25.36
N LEU A 18 -12.64 -11.98 25.41
CA LEU A 18 -12.16 -13.17 26.12
C LEU A 18 -10.94 -13.80 25.44
N ALA A 19 -10.87 -13.77 24.10
CA ALA A 19 -9.71 -14.22 23.34
C ALA A 19 -8.47 -13.35 23.62
N PHE A 20 -8.62 -12.01 23.56
CA PHE A 20 -7.54 -11.09 23.93
C PHE A 20 -7.10 -11.26 25.39
N TYR A 21 -8.03 -11.51 26.30
CA TYR A 21 -7.73 -11.79 27.70
C TYR A 21 -6.80 -13.00 27.86
N LYS A 22 -7.11 -14.12 27.20
CA LYS A 22 -6.27 -15.32 27.22
C LYS A 22 -4.91 -15.10 26.55
N ALA A 23 -4.91 -14.51 25.35
CA ALA A 23 -3.68 -14.28 24.58
C ALA A 23 -2.71 -13.33 25.27
N LEU A 24 -3.21 -12.39 26.08
CA LEU A 24 -2.40 -11.42 26.82
C LEU A 24 -2.07 -11.88 28.25
N GLY A 25 -2.14 -13.19 28.51
CA GLY A 25 -1.73 -13.76 29.80
C GLY A 25 -2.65 -13.38 30.95
N ASN A 26 -3.96 -13.29 30.70
CA ASN A 26 -4.99 -12.95 31.68
C ASN A 26 -4.90 -11.50 32.22
N ASP A 27 -4.41 -10.56 31.39
CA ASP A 27 -4.39 -9.13 31.71
C ASP A 27 -5.70 -8.43 31.28
N LEU A 28 -6.60 -8.21 32.24
CA LEU A 28 -7.89 -7.54 32.02
C LEU A 28 -7.75 -6.11 31.45
N ALA A 29 -6.71 -5.37 31.84
CA ALA A 29 -6.58 -3.97 31.46
C ALA A 29 -6.14 -3.84 29.99
N LYS A 30 -5.19 -4.67 29.55
CA LYS A 30 -4.77 -4.70 28.14
C LYS A 30 -5.87 -5.28 27.26
N ALA A 31 -6.52 -6.36 27.68
CA ALA A 31 -7.58 -6.99 26.92
C ALA A 31 -8.79 -6.05 26.70
N ALA A 32 -9.24 -5.35 27.75
CA ALA A 32 -10.32 -4.36 27.65
C ALA A 32 -9.98 -3.21 26.68
N ARG A 33 -8.73 -2.73 26.73
CA ARG A 33 -8.27 -1.67 25.82
C ARG A 33 -8.28 -2.14 24.36
N GLN A 34 -7.87 -3.38 24.12
CA GLN A 34 -7.70 -3.91 22.78
C GLN A 34 -9.02 -4.36 22.14
N SER A 35 -9.94 -4.90 22.93
CA SER A 35 -11.29 -5.27 22.49
C SER A 35 -12.28 -4.09 22.49
N LYS A 36 -11.89 -2.94 23.05
CA LYS A 36 -12.75 -1.77 23.26
C LYS A 36 -13.99 -2.06 24.13
N VAL A 37 -13.94 -3.11 24.93
CA VAL A 37 -14.93 -3.44 25.96
C VAL A 37 -14.50 -2.84 27.29
N ASP A 38 -15.44 -2.34 28.10
CA ASP A 38 -15.07 -1.84 29.41
C ASP A 38 -14.56 -2.96 30.33
N LYS A 39 -13.57 -2.61 31.15
CA LYS A 39 -12.85 -3.56 32.01
C LYS A 39 -13.76 -4.26 33.03
N LYS A 40 -14.87 -3.61 33.44
CA LYS A 40 -15.79 -4.15 34.45
C LYS A 40 -16.67 -5.25 33.85
N THR A 41 -17.17 -5.01 32.64
CA THR A 41 -17.95 -5.99 31.85
C THR A 41 -17.10 -7.20 31.46
N LEU A 42 -15.85 -6.98 31.00
CA LEU A 42 -14.95 -8.09 30.70
C LEU A 42 -14.64 -8.94 31.94
N ALA A 43 -14.46 -8.32 33.11
CA ALA A 43 -14.25 -9.05 34.36
C ALA A 43 -15.45 -9.93 34.75
N LEU A 44 -16.68 -9.48 34.48
CA LEU A 44 -17.90 -10.27 34.71
C LEU A 44 -18.00 -11.47 33.76
N TRP A 45 -17.62 -11.30 32.49
CA TRP A 45 -17.61 -12.41 31.53
C TRP A 45 -16.56 -13.46 31.84
N VAL A 46 -15.36 -13.05 32.27
CA VAL A 46 -14.31 -13.96 32.72
C VAL A 46 -14.75 -14.77 33.95
N ALA A 47 -15.58 -14.19 34.82
CA ALA A 47 -16.11 -14.85 36.01
C ALA A 47 -17.28 -15.81 35.74
N GLY A 48 -17.84 -15.86 34.52
CA GLY A 48 -19.18 -16.39 34.27
C GLY A 48 -19.35 -17.50 33.21
N GLY A 49 -18.31 -18.24 32.80
CA GLY A 49 -18.52 -19.33 31.81
C GLY A 49 -17.49 -20.45 31.83
N ASP A 50 -17.97 -21.68 32.04
CA ASP A 50 -17.20 -22.94 32.07
C ASP A 50 -16.81 -23.39 30.63
N PRO A 51 -15.52 -23.43 30.27
CA PRO A 51 -15.06 -23.71 28.91
C PRO A 51 -15.13 -25.16 28.43
N ILE A 52 -15.47 -26.13 29.30
CA ILE A 52 -15.33 -27.56 28.99
C ILE A 52 -16.54 -28.08 28.19
N GLN A 53 -17.75 -27.62 28.53
CA GLN A 53 -18.99 -28.14 27.95
C GLN A 53 -19.19 -27.75 26.47
N ALA A 54 -18.76 -26.53 26.09
CA ALA A 54 -18.85 -26.04 24.72
C ALA A 54 -17.93 -26.79 23.73
N ARG A 55 -16.83 -27.38 24.23
CA ARG A 55 -15.88 -28.13 23.41
C ARG A 55 -16.40 -29.52 23.07
N GLU A 56 -17.02 -30.20 24.03
CA GLU A 56 -17.56 -31.55 23.85
C GLU A 56 -18.75 -31.56 22.87
N GLU A 57 -19.62 -30.54 22.93
CA GLU A 57 -20.75 -30.40 22.00
C GLU A 57 -20.29 -30.08 20.56
N THR A 58 -19.19 -29.35 20.41
CA THR A 58 -18.61 -29.01 19.10
C THR A 58 -17.88 -30.20 18.47
N GLU A 59 -17.13 -30.97 19.25
CA GLU A 59 -16.43 -32.18 18.76
C GLU A 59 -17.42 -33.31 18.36
N ALA A 60 -18.58 -33.40 19.03
CA ALA A 60 -19.63 -34.35 18.66
C ALA A 60 -20.29 -34.02 17.31
N LEU A 61 -20.54 -32.74 17.03
CA LEU A 61 -21.15 -32.27 15.78
C LEU A 61 -20.24 -32.48 14.57
N ILE A 62 -18.92 -32.27 14.74
CA ILE A 62 -17.90 -32.44 13.69
C ILE A 62 -17.82 -33.91 13.23
N ARG A 63 -18.06 -34.85 14.14
CA ARG A 63 -17.99 -36.29 13.86
C ARG A 63 -19.21 -36.80 13.08
N GLU A 64 -20.35 -36.14 13.25
CA GLU A 64 -21.62 -36.49 12.61
C GLU A 64 -21.73 -35.92 11.18
N LEU A 65 -21.01 -34.83 10.90
CA LEU A 65 -21.09 -34.06 9.65
C LEU A 65 -20.00 -34.36 8.62
N ALA A 66 -19.24 -35.47 8.74
CA ALA A 66 -18.18 -35.81 7.79
C ALA A 66 -18.70 -36.69 6.61
N PRO A 67 -18.95 -36.13 5.40
CA PRO A 67 -19.21 -36.94 4.22
C PRO A 67 -17.93 -37.59 3.67
N SER A 68 -18.13 -38.77 3.08
CA SER A 68 -17.13 -39.64 2.47
C SER A 68 -16.34 -38.99 1.33
N LYS A 69 -15.02 -39.25 1.34
CA LYS A 69 -14.02 -39.08 0.26
C LYS A 69 -14.58 -38.61 -1.09
N VAL A 70 -14.23 -37.38 -1.49
CA VAL A 70 -14.29 -36.93 -2.88
C VAL A 70 -12.86 -36.65 -3.35
N SER A 71 -12.61 -37.02 -4.61
CA SER A 71 -11.32 -37.18 -5.27
C SER A 71 -10.52 -35.89 -5.41
N ARG A 72 -9.21 -36.04 -5.21
CA ARG A 72 -8.13 -35.10 -5.52
C ARG A 72 -8.30 -34.61 -6.97
N LEU A 73 -8.29 -33.29 -7.17
CA LEU A 73 -8.03 -32.70 -8.48
C LEU A 73 -6.56 -32.94 -8.77
N ASP A 74 -6.29 -33.65 -9.87
CA ASP A 74 -4.96 -33.96 -10.34
C ASP A 74 -4.26 -32.65 -10.75
N LEU A 75 -3.33 -32.19 -9.91
CA LEU A 75 -2.24 -31.33 -10.36
C LEU A 75 -1.17 -32.28 -10.90
N ASP A 76 -0.87 -32.15 -12.19
CA ASP A 76 0.13 -32.98 -12.87
C ASP A 76 1.47 -32.91 -12.11
N GLU A 77 1.84 -34.03 -11.46
CA GLU A 77 3.09 -34.22 -10.70
C GLU A 77 4.27 -34.54 -11.66
N ASP A 78 4.33 -33.89 -12.82
CA ASP A 78 5.38 -34.10 -13.84
C ASP A 78 6.19 -32.81 -14.08
N ASP A 79 6.90 -32.31 -13.06
CA ASP A 79 7.87 -31.21 -13.22
C ASP A 79 9.15 -31.45 -12.39
N GLU A 80 9.67 -32.68 -12.42
CA GLU A 80 10.94 -33.07 -11.77
C GLU A 80 12.21 -32.72 -12.58
N ASP A 81 12.13 -32.01 -13.72
CA ASP A 81 13.28 -31.76 -14.62
C ASP A 81 13.45 -30.31 -15.10
N LEU A 82 13.07 -29.30 -14.31
CA LEU A 82 13.51 -27.91 -14.56
C LEU A 82 14.77 -27.60 -13.74
N ASP A 83 15.94 -27.78 -14.36
CA ASP A 83 17.22 -27.23 -13.88
C ASP A 83 17.12 -25.69 -13.83
N TYR A 84 16.71 -25.16 -12.69
CA TYR A 84 16.62 -23.74 -12.40
C TYR A 84 18.04 -23.17 -12.29
N ASP A 85 18.67 -22.84 -13.42
CA ASP A 85 19.95 -22.12 -13.41
C ASP A 85 19.71 -20.67 -12.97
N GLU A 86 19.86 -20.44 -11.67
CA GLU A 86 19.79 -19.13 -11.02
C GLU A 86 20.71 -18.10 -11.70
N ARG A 87 21.82 -18.53 -12.31
CA ARG A 87 22.76 -17.64 -13.02
C ARG A 87 22.20 -17.18 -14.35
N GLU A 88 21.56 -18.07 -15.11
CA GLU A 88 20.93 -17.73 -16.39
C GLU A 88 19.73 -16.80 -16.17
N PHE A 89 18.91 -17.09 -15.15
CA PHE A 89 17.83 -16.20 -14.73
C PHE A 89 18.34 -14.81 -14.35
N ARG A 90 19.41 -14.74 -13.53
CA ARG A 90 20.01 -13.48 -13.06
C ARG A 90 20.65 -12.69 -14.19
N LYS A 91 21.32 -13.36 -15.12
CA LYS A 91 21.93 -12.74 -16.32
C LYS A 91 20.85 -12.17 -17.25
N GLY A 92 19.76 -12.92 -17.48
CA GLY A 92 18.61 -12.44 -18.22
C GLY A 92 17.89 -11.27 -17.51
N TYR A 93 17.81 -11.28 -16.18
CA TYR A 93 17.29 -10.17 -15.38
C TYR A 93 18.14 -8.91 -15.52
N GLU A 94 19.47 -9.02 -15.37
CA GLU A 94 20.38 -7.88 -15.52
C GLU A 94 20.33 -7.28 -16.93
N GLN A 95 20.20 -8.14 -17.95
CA GLN A 95 20.07 -7.71 -19.34
C GLN A 95 18.74 -6.98 -19.60
N ARG A 96 17.61 -7.51 -19.10
CA ARG A 96 16.31 -6.82 -19.14
C ARG A 96 16.32 -5.51 -18.36
N ARG A 97 16.97 -5.48 -17.19
CA ARG A 97 17.14 -4.30 -16.35
C ARG A 97 17.98 -3.23 -17.05
N ALA A 98 19.04 -3.61 -17.74
CA ALA A 98 19.84 -2.68 -18.54
C ALA A 98 18.98 -2.08 -19.68
N GLU A 99 18.28 -2.91 -20.45
CA GLU A 99 17.43 -2.46 -21.55
C GLU A 99 16.25 -1.56 -21.11
N LEU A 100 15.78 -1.68 -19.88
CA LEU A 100 14.69 -0.86 -19.31
C LEU A 100 15.07 0.62 -19.16
N PHE A 101 16.36 0.94 -18.99
CA PHE A 101 16.83 2.30 -18.68
C PHE A 101 17.80 2.88 -19.72
N LEU A 102 18.29 2.08 -20.67
CA LEU A 102 19.41 2.45 -21.57
C LEU A 102 19.07 3.36 -22.76
N ALA A 103 17.80 3.61 -23.09
CA ALA A 103 17.47 4.32 -24.34
C ALA A 103 17.47 5.85 -24.23
N GLU A 104 17.07 6.43 -23.08
CA GLU A 104 16.82 7.88 -22.98
C GLU A 104 17.34 8.55 -21.69
N GLY A 105 17.85 7.76 -20.73
CA GLY A 105 18.34 8.27 -19.44
C GLY A 105 17.22 8.77 -18.52
N ARG A 106 17.41 8.65 -17.20
CA ARG A 106 16.46 9.23 -16.23
C ARG A 106 16.81 10.69 -15.93
N PRO A 107 15.82 11.54 -15.58
CA PRO A 107 16.07 12.86 -15.04
C PRO A 107 16.87 12.79 -13.75
N LEU A 108 17.81 13.71 -13.58
CA LEU A 108 18.65 13.83 -12.40
C LEU A 108 18.34 15.16 -11.68
N PRO A 109 18.40 15.17 -10.34
CA PRO A 109 18.25 16.41 -9.60
C PRO A 109 19.36 17.41 -9.98
N PRO A 110 19.07 18.73 -9.96
CA PRO A 110 20.10 19.73 -10.17
C PRO A 110 21.27 19.56 -9.20
N VAL A 111 22.50 19.71 -9.68
CA VAL A 111 23.75 19.45 -8.91
C VAL A 111 23.77 20.17 -7.56
N HIS A 112 23.24 21.39 -7.50
CA HIS A 112 23.21 22.20 -6.29
C HIS A 112 22.15 21.72 -5.26
N LEU A 113 21.11 21.00 -5.68
CA LEU A 113 20.17 20.32 -4.79
C LEU A 113 20.71 18.97 -4.30
N ALA A 114 21.48 18.27 -5.14
CA ALA A 114 22.08 16.97 -4.82
C ALA A 114 23.20 17.02 -3.76
N SER A 115 23.58 18.20 -3.28
CA SER A 115 24.66 18.35 -2.29
C SER A 115 24.32 17.68 -0.96
N PRO A 116 25.18 16.78 -0.43
CA PRO A 116 24.99 16.17 0.88
C PRO A 116 24.96 17.16 2.04
N MET A 117 25.46 18.39 1.84
CA MET A 117 25.41 19.44 2.86
C MET A 117 23.99 19.98 3.10
N ARG A 118 23.04 19.74 2.19
CA ARG A 118 21.63 20.17 2.26
C ARG A 118 21.46 21.65 2.63
N THR A 119 22.42 22.47 2.20
CA THR A 119 22.51 23.90 2.52
C THR A 119 22.90 24.68 1.25
N PRO A 120 22.17 25.75 0.86
CA PRO A 120 20.93 26.21 1.48
C PRO A 120 19.77 25.20 1.30
N VAL A 121 18.70 25.37 2.06
CA VAL A 121 17.47 24.61 1.88
C VAL A 121 16.80 25.03 0.57
N LEU A 122 16.54 24.06 -0.31
CA LEU A 122 16.05 24.29 -1.66
C LEU A 122 14.90 23.33 -1.99
N VAL A 123 13.91 23.89 -2.68
CA VAL A 123 12.81 23.16 -3.31
C VAL A 123 12.66 23.73 -4.72
N MET A 124 12.68 22.88 -5.75
CA MET A 124 12.62 23.31 -7.15
C MET A 124 11.71 22.40 -7.98
N PRO A 125 10.94 22.96 -8.93
CA PRO A 125 10.17 22.16 -9.86
C PRO A 125 11.03 21.51 -10.93
N ASP A 126 10.52 20.43 -11.50
CA ASP A 126 11.11 19.78 -12.66
C ASP A 126 9.99 19.38 -13.65
N LEU A 127 9.86 20.14 -14.73
CA LEU A 127 8.87 19.91 -15.77
C LEU A 127 9.29 18.78 -16.71
N ASP A 128 10.61 18.62 -16.90
CA ASP A 128 11.17 17.56 -17.75
C ASP A 128 10.94 16.19 -17.08
N LEU A 129 11.00 16.14 -15.74
CA LEU A 129 10.62 14.94 -14.98
C LEU A 129 9.14 14.59 -15.14
N GLU A 130 8.22 15.55 -15.13
CA GLU A 130 6.80 15.26 -15.39
C GLU A 130 6.63 14.64 -16.79
N GLU A 131 7.24 15.24 -17.81
CA GLU A 131 7.18 14.75 -19.18
C GLU A 131 7.75 13.32 -19.29
N TRP A 132 8.90 13.09 -18.67
CA TRP A 132 9.53 11.78 -18.64
C TRP A 132 8.65 10.73 -17.96
N VAL A 133 8.06 11.04 -16.80
CA VAL A 133 7.16 10.11 -16.09
C VAL A 133 5.92 9.80 -16.91
N ARG A 134 5.32 10.82 -17.54
CA ARG A 134 4.16 10.62 -18.42
C ARG A 134 4.49 9.71 -19.59
N LYS A 135 5.63 9.92 -20.23
CA LYS A 135 6.09 9.09 -21.35
C LYS A 135 6.37 7.65 -20.92
N HIS A 136 7.06 7.46 -19.80
CA HIS A 136 7.61 6.17 -19.44
C HIS A 136 6.73 5.30 -18.54
N PHE A 137 5.98 5.89 -17.60
CA PHE A 137 5.19 5.14 -16.60
C PHE A 137 3.69 5.19 -16.89
N ILE A 138 3.17 6.34 -17.31
CA ILE A 138 1.72 6.52 -17.51
C ILE A 138 1.32 6.15 -18.95
N GLY A 139 2.19 6.46 -19.92
CA GLY A 139 1.90 6.30 -21.35
C GLY A 139 1.11 7.49 -21.90
N ARG A 140 1.24 7.70 -23.22
CA ARG A 140 0.46 8.66 -24.00
C ARG A 140 -0.28 7.92 -25.10
N GLU A 141 -1.51 8.32 -25.36
CA GLU A 141 -2.30 7.73 -26.44
C GLU A 141 -1.59 7.92 -27.78
N GLY A 142 -1.43 6.83 -28.55
CA GLY A 142 -0.78 6.86 -29.85
C GLY A 142 0.76 6.81 -29.84
N GLU A 143 1.41 6.82 -28.68
CA GLU A 143 2.88 6.67 -28.57
C GLU A 143 3.28 5.21 -28.29
N PRO A 144 4.50 4.78 -28.72
CA PRO A 144 5.02 3.47 -28.35
C PRO A 144 5.07 3.28 -26.84
N VAL A 145 4.52 2.16 -26.37
CA VAL A 145 4.49 1.85 -24.94
C VAL A 145 5.90 1.59 -24.44
N SER A 146 6.37 2.45 -23.54
CA SER A 146 7.62 2.27 -22.81
C SER A 146 7.62 0.94 -22.06
N LYS A 147 8.77 0.26 -21.97
CA LYS A 147 8.91 -0.95 -21.15
C LYS A 147 8.63 -0.69 -19.65
N LEU A 148 8.69 0.57 -19.22
CA LEU A 148 8.37 1.02 -17.86
C LEU A 148 6.88 1.39 -17.67
N HIS A 149 6.04 1.25 -18.71
CA HIS A 149 4.64 1.62 -18.61
C HIS A 149 3.91 0.75 -17.59
N ASN A 150 3.08 1.38 -16.75
CA ASN A 150 2.19 0.74 -15.82
C ASN A 150 0.73 0.91 -16.29
N PRO A 151 0.02 -0.16 -16.66
CA PRO A 151 -1.40 -0.05 -16.97
C PRO A 151 -2.23 0.37 -15.75
N ASP A 152 -1.75 0.14 -14.52
CA ASP A 152 -2.45 0.52 -13.29
C ASP A 152 -2.53 2.05 -13.10
N HIS A 153 -1.70 2.82 -13.82
CA HIS A 153 -1.63 4.28 -13.74
C HIS A 153 -2.50 4.99 -14.79
N TRP A 154 -3.40 4.27 -15.48
CA TRP A 154 -4.22 4.82 -16.56
C TRP A 154 -4.98 6.09 -16.17
N HIS A 155 -5.46 6.19 -14.93
CA HIS A 155 -6.24 7.34 -14.44
C HIS A 155 -5.41 8.61 -14.33
N LEU A 156 -4.08 8.50 -14.31
CA LEU A 156 -3.15 9.65 -14.29
C LEU A 156 -2.95 10.24 -15.69
N ALA A 157 -3.41 9.55 -16.74
CA ALA A 157 -3.44 10.06 -18.12
C ALA A 157 -4.64 10.98 -18.40
N LEU A 158 -5.65 10.99 -17.51
CA LEU A 158 -6.83 11.85 -17.65
C LEU A 158 -6.41 13.33 -17.69
N GLU A 159 -7.07 14.12 -18.54
CA GLU A 159 -6.73 15.54 -18.72
C GLU A 159 -6.81 16.34 -17.42
N ASP A 160 -7.75 15.98 -16.53
CA ASP A 160 -7.95 16.59 -15.21
C ASP A 160 -6.86 16.23 -14.19
N CYS A 161 -5.98 15.27 -14.51
CA CYS A 161 -4.89 14.85 -13.64
C CYS A 161 -3.59 15.58 -13.97
N LYS A 162 -3.29 16.65 -13.23
CA LYS A 162 -2.01 17.36 -13.32
C LYS A 162 -1.08 16.92 -12.19
N ILE A 163 0.16 16.58 -12.49
CA ILE A 163 1.13 16.07 -11.51
C ILE A 163 2.36 16.98 -11.57
N GLY A 164 2.62 17.73 -10.51
CA GLY A 164 3.85 18.49 -10.38
C GLY A 164 4.93 17.66 -9.71
N PHE A 165 6.15 17.71 -10.23
CA PHE A 165 7.31 17.12 -9.57
C PHE A 165 8.18 18.22 -8.96
N LEU A 166 8.66 17.96 -7.74
CA LEU A 166 9.58 18.81 -7.02
C LEU A 166 10.79 18.01 -6.53
N TRP A 167 11.97 18.57 -6.74
CA TRP A 167 13.17 18.19 -6.02
C TRP A 167 13.26 18.96 -4.71
N THR A 168 13.66 18.28 -3.64
CA THR A 168 13.97 18.92 -2.35
C THR A 168 15.24 18.35 -1.76
N ASN A 169 16.03 19.18 -1.08
CA ASN A 169 17.14 18.73 -0.24
C ASN A 169 16.79 18.74 1.26
N VAL A 170 15.52 19.02 1.60
CA VAL A 170 15.03 18.98 2.98
C VAL A 170 14.81 17.53 3.40
N GLU A 171 15.43 17.12 4.51
CA GLU A 171 15.12 15.82 5.12
C GLU A 171 13.70 15.79 5.68
N CYS A 172 12.95 14.76 5.32
CA CYS A 172 11.67 14.46 5.93
C CYS A 172 11.77 13.13 6.69
N ARG A 173 11.16 13.08 7.89
CA ARG A 173 11.14 11.88 8.73
C ARG A 173 9.75 11.64 9.27
N PHE A 174 9.31 10.39 9.23
CA PHE A 174 8.04 9.96 9.79
C PHE A 174 8.21 8.65 10.55
N GLY A 175 7.73 8.59 11.80
CA GLY A 175 7.84 7.38 12.63
C GLY A 175 9.27 6.87 12.85
N GLY A 176 10.28 7.74 12.76
CA GLY A 176 11.70 7.37 12.85
C GLY A 176 12.36 6.97 11.52
N ASN A 177 11.57 6.77 10.46
CA ASN A 177 12.06 6.47 9.12
C ASN A 177 12.29 7.74 8.31
N SER A 178 13.27 7.71 7.41
CA SER A 178 13.49 8.79 6.43
C SER A 178 12.51 8.62 5.27
N VAL A 179 11.92 9.73 4.83
CA VAL A 179 10.98 9.78 3.71
C VAL A 179 11.74 10.34 2.51
N ILE A 180 11.91 9.51 1.46
CA ILE A 180 12.70 9.84 0.26
C ILE A 180 11.83 10.27 -0.93
N GLY A 181 10.53 10.02 -0.86
CA GLY A 181 9.51 10.49 -1.79
C GLY A 181 8.19 10.72 -1.04
N MET A 182 7.37 11.61 -1.57
CA MET A 182 6.03 11.85 -1.05
C MET A 182 5.12 12.44 -2.11
N ALA A 183 4.10 11.68 -2.49
CA ALA A 183 2.96 12.16 -3.25
C ALA A 183 1.87 12.73 -2.33
N GLU A 184 1.45 13.96 -2.61
CA GLU A 184 0.34 14.61 -1.91
C GLU A 184 -0.62 15.25 -2.92
N MET A 185 -1.91 15.20 -2.64
CA MET A 185 -2.90 16.04 -3.28
C MET A 185 -2.72 17.48 -2.84
N VAL A 186 -2.76 18.40 -3.79
CA VAL A 186 -2.62 19.81 -3.47
C VAL A 186 -3.87 20.31 -2.74
N GLY A 187 -3.71 20.48 -1.43
CA GLY A 187 -4.76 20.93 -0.53
C GLY A 187 -4.48 22.29 0.13
N LYS A 188 -5.31 22.63 1.11
CA LYS A 188 -5.13 23.83 1.93
C LYS A 188 -3.92 23.65 2.84
N CYS A 189 -3.04 24.64 2.87
CA CYS A 189 -1.91 24.70 3.80
C CYS A 189 -2.21 25.72 4.89
N GLY A 190 -2.28 25.26 6.15
CA GLY A 190 -2.43 26.12 7.33
C GLY A 190 -3.62 27.08 7.23
N ASN A 191 -3.34 28.39 7.24
CA ASN A 191 -4.37 29.42 7.10
C ASN A 191 -4.56 29.89 5.64
N LYS A 192 -5.54 30.77 5.40
CA LYS A 192 -5.86 31.27 4.04
C LYS A 192 -4.70 31.97 3.35
N TRP A 193 -3.84 32.66 4.08
CA TRP A 193 -2.69 33.36 3.51
C TRP A 193 -1.59 32.37 3.10
N GLN A 194 -1.27 31.41 3.97
CA GLN A 194 -0.31 30.34 3.65
C GLN A 194 -0.77 29.49 2.46
N THR A 195 -2.06 29.17 2.39
CA THR A 195 -2.63 28.49 1.22
C THR A 195 -2.49 29.33 -0.05
N ALA A 196 -2.74 30.64 0.02
CA ALA A 196 -2.62 31.53 -1.13
C ALA A 196 -1.17 31.67 -1.62
N GLU A 197 -0.21 31.81 -0.70
CA GLU A 197 1.23 31.82 -1.01
C GLU A 197 1.67 30.49 -1.64
N TYR A 198 1.28 29.37 -1.04
CA TYR A 198 1.57 28.04 -1.56
C TYR A 198 1.04 27.87 -2.99
N HIS A 199 -0.24 28.18 -3.22
CA HIS A 199 -0.82 28.10 -4.57
C HIS A 199 -0.20 29.10 -5.55
N TYR A 200 0.24 30.27 -5.08
CA TYR A 200 0.95 31.24 -5.92
C TYR A 200 2.29 30.66 -6.41
N HIS A 201 3.06 30.02 -5.54
CA HIS A 201 4.31 29.36 -5.93
C HIS A 201 4.08 28.22 -6.92
N LEU A 202 3.07 27.38 -6.69
CA LEU A 202 2.73 26.29 -7.61
C LEU A 202 2.37 26.82 -9.00
N ARG A 203 1.54 27.85 -9.12
CA ARG A 203 1.22 28.47 -10.41
C ARG A 203 2.45 29.09 -11.10
N ARG A 204 3.38 29.63 -10.33
CA ARG A 204 4.62 30.20 -10.88
C ARG A 204 5.54 29.12 -11.43
N TRP A 205 5.51 27.93 -10.86
CA TRP A 205 6.32 26.79 -11.30
C TRP A 205 5.67 26.01 -12.44
N PHE A 206 4.38 25.70 -12.34
CA PHE A 206 3.70 24.76 -13.23
C PHE A 206 2.67 25.43 -14.17
N GLY A 207 2.52 26.75 -14.11
CA GLY A 207 1.50 27.49 -14.87
C GLY A 207 0.09 27.39 -14.30
N ASP A 208 -0.23 26.32 -13.58
CA ASP A 208 -1.44 26.16 -12.77
C ASP A 208 -1.15 25.43 -11.44
N VAL A 209 -2.16 25.20 -10.62
CA VAL A 209 -2.07 24.37 -9.42
C VAL A 209 -2.27 22.92 -9.81
N PRO A 210 -1.25 22.04 -9.67
CA PRO A 210 -1.40 20.64 -10.03
C PRO A 210 -2.37 19.92 -9.08
N THR A 211 -2.96 18.81 -9.55
CA THR A 211 -3.83 17.93 -8.75
C THR A 211 -3.01 17.22 -7.67
N PHE A 212 -1.85 16.70 -8.07
CA PHE A 212 -0.89 16.03 -7.20
C PHE A 212 0.47 16.70 -7.28
N LEU A 213 1.20 16.63 -6.17
CA LEU A 213 2.57 17.12 -6.06
C LEU A 213 3.43 15.98 -5.50
N ILE A 214 4.40 15.53 -6.28
CA ILE A 214 5.35 14.50 -5.88
C ILE A 214 6.67 15.19 -5.53
N ARG A 215 7.08 15.08 -4.27
CA ARG A 215 8.38 15.58 -3.80
C ARG A 215 9.37 14.44 -3.69
N LEU A 216 10.58 14.64 -4.21
CA LEU A 216 11.64 13.65 -4.19
C LEU A 216 12.89 14.20 -3.48
N ASP A 217 13.49 13.40 -2.60
CA ASP A 217 14.77 13.73 -1.98
C ASP A 217 15.87 13.70 -3.04
N SER A 218 16.35 14.90 -3.39
CA SER A 218 17.37 15.12 -4.40
C SER A 218 18.74 14.51 -4.05
N VAL A 219 19.10 14.46 -2.76
CA VAL A 219 20.40 13.91 -2.33
C VAL A 219 20.39 12.39 -2.46
N TRP A 220 19.27 11.75 -2.10
CA TRP A 220 19.07 10.32 -2.28
C TRP A 220 18.93 9.96 -3.76
N CYS A 221 18.10 10.68 -4.51
CA CYS A 221 17.86 10.40 -5.94
C CYS A 221 19.11 10.58 -6.81
N ALA A 222 20.06 11.41 -6.39
CA ALA A 222 21.36 11.54 -7.05
C ALA A 222 22.26 10.30 -6.91
N GLN A 223 22.07 9.53 -5.83
CA GLN A 223 22.86 8.33 -5.51
C GLN A 223 22.14 7.03 -5.87
N ALA A 224 20.81 7.08 -6.04
CA ALA A 224 19.99 5.94 -6.39
C ALA A 224 20.39 5.35 -7.75
N THR A 225 20.32 4.03 -7.85
CA THR A 225 20.36 3.35 -9.16
C THR A 225 19.08 3.65 -9.93
N ASP A 226 19.11 3.48 -11.25
CA ASP A 226 17.94 3.75 -12.09
C ASP A 226 16.74 2.87 -11.70
N ALA A 227 16.98 1.63 -11.27
CA ALA A 227 15.95 0.73 -10.79
C ALA A 227 15.32 1.20 -9.47
N GLU A 228 16.13 1.69 -8.52
CA GLU A 228 15.61 2.25 -7.26
C GLU A 228 14.83 3.53 -7.51
N PHE A 229 15.30 4.39 -8.41
CA PHE A 229 14.58 5.59 -8.80
C PHE A 229 13.25 5.26 -9.49
N GLY A 230 13.26 4.32 -10.44
CA GLY A 230 12.04 3.87 -11.11
C GLY A 230 11.02 3.26 -10.15
N ALA A 231 11.48 2.46 -9.18
CA ALA A 231 10.62 1.92 -8.12
C ALA A 231 10.00 3.02 -7.25
N LEU A 232 10.79 4.04 -6.88
CA LEU A 232 10.29 5.19 -6.12
C LEU A 232 9.20 5.93 -6.91
N ILE A 233 9.44 6.26 -8.18
CA ILE A 233 8.45 6.92 -9.03
C ILE A 233 7.16 6.11 -9.11
N ASP A 234 7.27 4.80 -9.39
CA ASP A 234 6.10 3.93 -9.52
C ASP A 234 5.29 3.87 -8.21
N HIS A 235 5.97 3.79 -7.07
CA HIS A 235 5.37 3.82 -5.74
C HIS A 235 4.63 5.14 -5.48
N GLU A 236 5.27 6.29 -5.70
CA GLU A 236 4.61 7.59 -5.50
C GLU A 236 3.39 7.77 -6.42
N LEU A 237 3.43 7.25 -7.65
CA LEU A 237 2.28 7.29 -8.56
C LEU A 237 1.10 6.44 -8.05
N TYR A 238 1.35 5.33 -7.34
CA TYR A 238 0.27 4.52 -6.76
C TYR A 238 -0.51 5.26 -5.65
N HIS A 239 0.10 6.24 -4.99
CA HIS A 239 -0.59 7.11 -4.04
C HIS A 239 -1.56 8.07 -4.71
N CYS A 240 -1.32 8.43 -5.98
CA CYS A 240 -2.23 9.24 -6.78
C CYS A 240 -3.40 8.36 -7.24
N SER A 241 -4.59 8.57 -6.69
CA SER A 241 -5.76 7.74 -7.00
C SER A 241 -6.94 8.52 -7.55
N LEU A 242 -7.74 7.86 -8.38
CA LEU A 242 -9.05 8.34 -8.78
C LEU A 242 -10.07 8.00 -7.70
N ARG A 243 -10.93 8.95 -7.34
CA ARG A 243 -12.01 8.70 -6.40
C ARG A 243 -13.12 7.95 -7.12
N MET A 244 -13.53 6.82 -6.56
CA MET A 244 -14.70 6.08 -7.04
C MET A 244 -15.95 6.50 -6.25
N ASP A 245 -17.11 6.39 -6.89
CA ASP A 245 -18.40 6.53 -6.24
C ASP A 245 -18.86 5.21 -5.58
N GLU A 246 -20.07 5.20 -5.03
CA GLU A 246 -20.65 4.03 -4.36
C GLU A 246 -20.95 2.85 -5.30
N HIS A 247 -20.89 3.08 -6.61
CA HIS A 247 -21.08 2.06 -7.66
C HIS A 247 -19.76 1.64 -8.30
N GLY A 248 -18.62 2.10 -7.77
CA GLY A 248 -17.30 1.78 -8.30
C GLY A 248 -16.93 2.52 -9.59
N GLN A 249 -17.69 3.56 -9.95
CA GLN A 249 -17.40 4.37 -11.13
C GLN A 249 -16.56 5.59 -10.76
N PRO A 250 -15.73 6.11 -11.68
CA PRO A 250 -15.03 7.38 -11.50
C PRO A 250 -15.97 8.50 -11.08
N LYS A 251 -15.72 9.07 -9.89
CA LYS A 251 -16.55 10.16 -9.38
C LYS A 251 -16.19 11.45 -10.08
N VAL A 252 -17.20 12.10 -10.66
CA VAL A 252 -17.09 13.43 -11.26
C VAL A 252 -17.64 14.53 -10.33
N ASP A 253 -17.12 15.73 -10.48
CA ASP A 253 -17.64 16.92 -9.81
C ASP A 253 -18.85 17.52 -10.57
N ARG A 254 -19.42 18.59 -10.01
CA ARG A 254 -20.56 19.32 -10.61
C ARG A 254 -20.25 20.00 -11.96
N PHE A 255 -18.98 20.09 -12.35
CA PHE A 255 -18.50 20.67 -13.59
C PHE A 255 -18.11 19.59 -14.61
N GLY A 256 -18.21 18.31 -14.24
CA GLY A 256 -17.87 17.17 -15.09
C GLY A 256 -16.41 16.73 -15.00
N ASN A 257 -15.60 17.32 -14.12
CA ASN A 257 -14.20 16.92 -13.96
C ASN A 257 -14.09 15.71 -13.04
N TYR A 258 -13.13 14.82 -13.32
CA TYR A 258 -12.83 13.71 -12.43
C TYR A 258 -12.31 14.18 -11.07
N THR A 259 -12.75 13.52 -10.01
CA THR A 259 -12.28 13.78 -8.65
C THR A 259 -11.26 12.75 -8.23
N PHE A 260 -10.20 13.20 -7.60
CA PHE A 260 -9.08 12.36 -7.18
C PHE A 260 -9.08 12.17 -5.65
N SER A 261 -8.25 11.25 -5.18
CA SER A 261 -7.93 11.05 -3.77
C SER A 261 -6.48 10.61 -3.60
N GLU A 262 -5.97 10.71 -2.38
CA GLU A 262 -4.76 9.98 -1.99
C GLU A 262 -5.16 8.57 -1.53
N LYS A 263 -4.47 7.56 -2.04
CA LYS A 263 -4.46 6.23 -1.42
C LYS A 263 -3.34 6.20 -0.40
N GLY A 264 -3.66 5.84 0.85
CA GLY A 264 -2.62 5.41 1.79
C GLY A 264 -1.96 4.11 1.32
N HIS A 265 -0.93 3.64 2.04
CA HIS A 265 -0.21 2.40 1.70
C HIS A 265 -1.17 1.19 1.63
N ALA A 266 -1.68 0.89 0.43
CA ALA A 266 -2.70 -0.14 0.19
C ALA A 266 -2.04 -1.42 -0.32
N VAL A 267 -2.69 -2.58 -0.16
CA VAL A 267 -2.10 -3.87 -0.54
C VAL A 267 -1.79 -3.94 -2.05
N GLU A 268 -2.61 -3.30 -2.87
CA GLU A 268 -2.47 -3.23 -4.33
C GLU A 268 -1.19 -2.50 -4.77
N GLU A 269 -0.78 -1.45 -4.03
CA GLU A 269 0.50 -0.76 -4.24
C GLU A 269 1.67 -1.74 -4.00
N HIS A 270 1.62 -2.49 -2.90
CA HIS A 270 2.68 -3.45 -2.58
C HIS A 270 2.71 -4.57 -3.61
N ILE A 271 1.57 -5.10 -4.07
CA ILE A 271 1.53 -6.13 -5.12
C ILE A 271 2.13 -5.61 -6.42
N GLY A 272 1.75 -4.41 -6.86
CA GLY A 272 2.27 -3.77 -8.08
C GLY A 272 3.79 -3.55 -8.03
N VAL A 273 4.26 -2.95 -6.93
CA VAL A 273 5.69 -2.69 -6.71
C VAL A 273 6.48 -4.00 -6.57
N VAL A 274 6.00 -4.99 -5.81
CA VAL A 274 6.66 -6.29 -5.67
C VAL A 274 6.74 -7.02 -7.01
N ARG A 275 5.65 -7.03 -7.80
CA ARG A 275 5.62 -7.67 -9.12
C ARG A 275 6.65 -7.06 -10.08
N ARG A 276 6.83 -5.75 -10.05
CA ARG A 276 7.65 -5.01 -11.03
C ARG A 276 9.10 -4.80 -10.60
N TRP A 277 9.31 -4.57 -9.31
CA TRP A 277 10.59 -4.14 -8.74
C TRP A 277 11.15 -5.10 -7.67
N GLY A 278 10.35 -6.09 -7.26
CA GLY A 278 10.71 -7.10 -6.27
C GLY A 278 10.35 -6.73 -4.83
N ALA A 279 10.29 -7.75 -3.96
CA ALA A 279 9.81 -7.63 -2.57
C ALA A 279 10.55 -6.56 -1.74
N LYS A 280 11.85 -6.37 -2.00
CA LYS A 280 12.69 -5.38 -1.29
C LYS A 280 12.30 -3.94 -1.59
N ALA A 281 11.80 -3.66 -2.81
CA ALA A 281 11.37 -2.33 -3.21
C ALA A 281 10.08 -1.88 -2.51
N SER A 282 9.29 -2.83 -2.00
CA SER A 282 8.04 -2.58 -1.29
C SER A 282 8.21 -2.38 0.23
N GLY A 283 9.46 -2.34 0.72
CA GLY A 283 9.78 -2.11 2.12
C GLY A 283 9.93 -3.37 2.97
N ALA A 284 10.48 -3.20 4.17
CA ALA A 284 10.87 -4.30 5.06
C ALA A 284 9.68 -5.16 5.55
N ALA A 285 8.50 -4.55 5.75
CA ALA A 285 7.32 -5.28 6.20
C ALA A 285 6.78 -6.24 5.13
N THR A 286 6.76 -5.81 3.87
CA THR A 286 6.36 -6.66 2.74
C THR A 286 7.38 -7.75 2.47
N LEU A 287 8.68 -7.44 2.57
CA LEU A 287 9.71 -8.47 2.49
C LEU A 287 9.50 -9.54 3.57
N ALA A 288 9.26 -9.14 4.82
CA ALA A 288 8.97 -10.06 5.92
C ALA A 288 7.70 -10.88 5.67
N LEU A 289 6.66 -10.28 5.05
CA LEU A 289 5.45 -10.99 4.65
C LEU A 289 5.73 -12.04 3.57
N VAL A 290 6.49 -11.69 2.53
CA VAL A 290 6.89 -12.61 1.45
C VAL A 290 7.77 -13.73 2.00
N GLU A 291 8.71 -13.43 2.89
CA GLU A 291 9.52 -14.43 3.58
C GLU A 291 8.69 -15.35 4.45
N ALA A 292 7.67 -14.84 5.14
CA ALA A 292 6.74 -15.65 5.92
C ALA A 292 5.86 -16.53 5.02
N ALA A 293 5.37 -15.99 3.90
CA ALA A 293 4.53 -16.71 2.94
C ALA A 293 5.29 -17.84 2.22
N ASN A 294 6.60 -17.68 2.00
CA ASN A 294 7.45 -18.71 1.38
C ASN A 294 7.97 -19.76 2.38
N ARG A 295 7.60 -19.68 3.66
CA ARG A 295 7.93 -20.71 4.66
C ARG A 295 6.73 -21.60 4.91
N PRO A 296 6.93 -22.87 5.28
CA PRO A 296 5.85 -23.70 5.78
C PRO A 296 5.14 -23.01 6.95
N PRO A 297 3.80 -23.05 7.02
CA PRO A 297 3.06 -22.44 8.10
C PRO A 297 3.45 -23.08 9.44
N GLU A 298 3.63 -22.26 10.48
CA GLU A 298 4.11 -22.74 11.78
C GLU A 298 3.09 -23.61 12.53
N ILE A 299 1.80 -23.49 12.18
CA ILE A 299 0.69 -24.17 12.85
C ILE A 299 0.02 -25.17 11.91
N ALA A 300 -0.58 -24.70 10.82
CA ALA A 300 -1.21 -25.51 9.80
C ALA A 300 -1.44 -24.69 8.53
N GLU A 301 -1.44 -25.34 7.38
CA GLU A 301 -1.95 -24.78 6.13
C GLU A 301 -3.48 -24.88 6.16
N VAL A 302 -4.18 -23.75 6.05
CA VAL A 302 -5.65 -23.69 6.18
C VAL A 302 -6.23 -22.88 5.04
N ASP A 303 -7.19 -23.45 4.31
CA ASP A 303 -8.03 -22.72 3.36
C ASP A 303 -9.34 -22.31 4.06
N ILE A 304 -9.50 -20.99 4.28
CA ILE A 304 -10.68 -20.40 4.93
C ILE A 304 -11.57 -19.62 3.96
N ARG A 305 -11.35 -19.74 2.64
CA ARG A 305 -12.04 -18.94 1.60
C ARG A 305 -13.58 -19.04 1.68
N ASP A 306 -14.11 -20.15 2.19
CA ASP A 306 -15.56 -20.39 2.28
C ASP A 306 -16.18 -20.21 3.68
N VAL A 307 -15.38 -19.89 4.70
CA VAL A 307 -15.84 -19.93 6.12
C VAL A 307 -15.75 -18.57 6.81
N CYS A 308 -15.18 -17.56 6.15
CA CYS A 308 -15.07 -16.21 6.72
C CYS A 308 -16.17 -15.28 6.17
N CYS A 309 -17.12 -14.93 7.04
CA CYS A 309 -17.94 -13.70 6.98
C CYS A 309 -18.40 -13.17 5.59
N GLY A 310 -19.08 -13.96 4.76
CA GLY A 310 -20.00 -13.47 3.70
C GLY A 310 -19.46 -12.51 2.62
N CYS A 311 -18.19 -12.15 2.63
CA CYS A 311 -17.57 -11.20 1.70
C CYS A 311 -17.01 -11.87 0.42
N GLY A 312 -17.35 -13.14 0.20
CA GLY A 312 -16.93 -13.94 -0.97
C GLY A 312 -18.04 -14.47 -1.87
N ARG A 313 -19.32 -14.13 -1.69
CA ARG A 313 -20.34 -14.48 -2.70
C ARG A 313 -20.36 -13.43 -3.80
N GLY A 314 -19.64 -13.73 -4.88
CA GLY A 314 -19.90 -13.15 -6.20
C GLY A 314 -21.32 -13.49 -6.66
N ILE A 315 -21.94 -12.51 -7.31
CA ILE A 315 -23.01 -12.72 -8.29
C ILE A 315 -22.35 -13.20 -9.58
#